data_AF-A0AAU6C9S5-F1
#
_entry.id   AF-A0AAU6C9S5-F1
#
_cell.length_a   1.000
_cell.length_b   1.000
_cell.length_c   1.000
_cell.angle_alpha   90.00
_cell.angle_beta   90.00
_cell.angle_gamma   90.00
#
_symmetry.space_group_name_H-M   'P 1'
#
loop_
_entity.id
_entity.type
_entity.pdbx_description
1 polymer ?
#
loop_
_entity_poly.entity_id
_entity_poly.type
_entity_poly.pdbx_seq_one_letter_code
_entity_poly.pdbx_strand_id
1 'polypeptide(L)'
;MASPSRPALTAALLFAAVALTACGASGPRTGALDRGSPDAHPTCRVHQHVLPGSDYTGGKDSAPLAVLDMLRYYTSQRALPFCDHRPATAQDTAWTGLYHRLTQR
;
A
#
# COMPACT_ATOMS: atom_id res chain seq x y z
N MET A 1 -37.58 -32.06 -35.13
CA MET A 1 -36.84 -30.78 -35.15
C MET A 1 -37.54 -29.84 -34.18
N ALA A 2 -36.98 -29.60 -32.99
CA ALA A 2 -37.55 -28.71 -31.99
C ALA A 2 -36.64 -27.47 -31.88
N SER A 3 -37.16 -26.32 -32.29
CA SER A 3 -36.44 -25.04 -32.17
C SER A 3 -36.44 -24.59 -30.71
N PRO A 4 -35.28 -24.28 -30.10
CA PRO A 4 -35.25 -23.70 -28.78
C PRO A 4 -35.73 -22.24 -28.82
N SER A 5 -36.63 -21.94 -27.88
CA SER A 5 -37.30 -20.66 -27.68
C SER A 5 -36.30 -19.52 -27.39
N ARG A 6 -36.51 -18.37 -28.03
CA ARG A 6 -35.68 -17.16 -27.96
C ARG A 6 -35.45 -16.50 -26.58
N PRO A 7 -36.28 -16.66 -25.51
CA PRO A 7 -36.05 -15.91 -24.27
C PRO A 7 -34.99 -16.52 -23.33
N ALA A 8 -34.54 -17.76 -23.59
CA ALA A 8 -33.51 -18.41 -22.77
C ALA A 8 -32.09 -17.90 -23.06
N LEU A 9 -31.87 -17.37 -24.26
CA LEU A 9 -30.56 -16.89 -24.70
C LEU A 9 -30.21 -15.51 -24.11
N THR A 10 -31.19 -14.64 -23.89
CA THR A 10 -30.97 -13.29 -23.35
C THR A 10 -30.64 -13.29 -21.85
N ALA A 11 -31.22 -14.22 -21.07
CA ALA A 11 -30.93 -14.34 -19.65
C ALA A 11 -29.52 -14.88 -19.35
N ALA A 12 -29.02 -15.80 -20.19
CA ALA A 12 -27.68 -16.36 -20.04
C ALA A 12 -26.57 -15.33 -20.35
N LEU A 13 -26.81 -14.41 -21.29
CA LEU A 13 -25.86 -13.35 -21.65
C LEU A 13 -25.70 -12.28 -20.56
N LEU A 14 -26.75 -11.99 -19.79
CA LEU A 14 -26.69 -11.00 -18.70
C LEU A 14 -25.93 -11.51 -17.46
N PHE A 15 -25.98 -12.82 -17.18
CA PHE A 15 -25.22 -13.41 -16.06
C PHE A 15 -23.72 -13.58 -16.37
N ALA A 16 -23.35 -13.78 -17.64
CA ALA A 16 -21.95 -13.90 -18.03
C ALA A 16 -21.18 -12.56 -17.95
N ALA A 17 -21.87 -11.42 -18.13
CA ALA A 17 -21.24 -10.11 -18.08
C ALA A 17 -20.85 -9.66 -16.64
N VAL A 18 -21.52 -10.17 -15.61
CA VAL A 18 -21.24 -9.82 -14.20
C VAL A 18 -20.09 -10.63 -13.61
N ALA A 19 -19.77 -11.80 -14.17
CA ALA A 19 -18.69 -12.66 -13.69
C ALA A 19 -17.28 -12.16 -14.08
N LEU A 20 -17.17 -11.23 -15.04
CA LEU A 20 -15.89 -10.75 -15.57
C LEU A 20 -15.32 -9.51 -14.86
N THR A 21 -16.06 -8.86 -13.97
CA THR A 21 -15.56 -7.69 -13.22
C THR A 21 -14.99 -8.03 -11.85
N ALA A 22 -15.05 -9.30 -11.43
CA ALA A 22 -14.70 -9.73 -10.06
C ALA A 22 -13.26 -10.26 -9.88
N CYS A 23 -12.46 -10.39 -10.94
CA CYS A 23 -11.09 -10.92 -10.84
C CYS A 23 -10.07 -9.90 -11.34
N GLY A 24 -9.86 -8.86 -10.54
CA GLY A 24 -8.89 -7.81 -10.86
C GLY A 24 -8.70 -6.74 -9.80
N ALA A 25 -9.30 -6.90 -8.61
CA ALA A 25 -8.98 -6.05 -7.48
C ALA A 25 -7.60 -6.44 -6.93
N SER A 26 -6.53 -6.05 -7.63
CA SER A 26 -5.22 -5.92 -7.02
C SER A 26 -5.32 -4.80 -5.98
N GLY A 27 -5.68 -5.18 -4.76
CA GLY A 27 -5.71 -4.25 -3.64
C GLY A 27 -4.37 -3.52 -3.50
N PRO A 28 -4.34 -2.38 -2.78
CA PRO A 28 -3.11 -1.64 -2.57
C PRO A 28 -2.00 -2.55 -2.05
N ARG A 29 -0.85 -2.58 -2.72
CA ARG A 29 0.29 -3.41 -2.30
C ARG A 29 0.80 -2.93 -0.94
N THR A 30 0.91 -3.84 0.01
CA THR A 30 1.53 -3.58 1.32
C THR A 30 2.91 -4.24 1.37
N GLY A 31 3.79 -3.76 2.25
CA GLY A 31 5.11 -4.36 2.41
C GLY A 31 6.02 -3.63 3.39
N ALA A 32 7.32 -3.90 3.25
CA ALA A 32 8.36 -3.28 4.06
C ALA A 32 8.64 -1.84 3.65
N LEU A 33 9.11 -1.05 4.62
CA LEU A 33 9.60 0.31 4.39
C LEU A 33 10.83 0.29 3.49
N ASP A 34 10.82 1.12 2.43
CA ASP A 34 12.02 1.41 1.66
C ASP A 34 12.84 2.48 2.38
N ARG A 35 14.09 2.14 2.70
CA ARG A 35 15.01 3.04 3.42
C ARG A 35 16.04 3.70 2.51
N GLY A 36 16.05 3.36 1.21
CA GLY A 36 17.10 3.76 0.29
C GLY A 36 18.47 3.17 0.67
N SER A 37 19.53 3.81 0.18
CA SER A 37 20.91 3.47 0.53
C SER A 37 21.20 3.71 2.01
N PRO A 38 21.93 2.83 2.71
CA PRO A 38 22.34 3.06 4.09
C PRO A 38 23.44 4.12 4.17
N ASP A 39 23.05 5.39 4.04
CA ASP A 39 23.95 6.53 4.24
C ASP A 39 23.80 7.07 5.67
N ALA A 40 24.93 7.37 6.33
CA ALA A 40 24.92 7.89 7.70
C ALA A 40 24.28 9.29 7.80
N HIS A 41 24.38 10.08 6.72
CA HIS A 41 23.87 11.44 6.63
C HIS A 41 23.11 11.64 5.30
N PRO A 42 21.90 11.09 5.17
CA PRO A 42 21.10 11.29 3.97
C PRO A 42 20.71 12.77 3.84
N THR A 43 20.80 13.30 2.63
CA THR A 43 20.37 14.68 2.30
C THR A 43 18.94 14.73 1.76
N CYS A 44 18.42 13.58 1.33
CA CYS A 44 17.06 13.40 0.83
C CYS A 44 16.52 12.04 1.28
N ARG A 45 15.20 11.86 1.17
CA ARG A 45 14.51 10.59 1.44
C ARG A 45 13.91 9.98 0.18
N VAL A 46 13.76 8.66 0.14
CA VAL A 46 13.14 7.94 -0.99
C VAL A 46 11.61 7.88 -0.87
N HIS A 47 10.95 7.80 -2.02
CA HIS A 47 9.51 7.54 -2.10
C HIS A 47 9.18 6.10 -1.71
N GLN A 48 8.05 5.91 -1.04
CA GLN A 48 7.51 4.59 -0.71
C GLN A 48 6.66 4.06 -1.86
N HIS A 49 6.85 2.79 -2.20
CA HIS A 49 6.15 2.13 -3.30
C HIS A 49 5.00 1.23 -2.82
N VAL A 50 4.89 1.02 -1.51
CA VAL A 50 3.90 0.15 -0.86
C VAL A 50 3.32 0.82 0.38
N LEU A 51 2.12 0.42 0.76
CA LEU A 51 1.54 0.78 2.06
C LEU A 51 2.22 -0.02 3.20
N PRO A 52 2.12 0.43 4.46
CA PRO A 52 2.63 -0.32 5.60
C PRO A 52 2.02 -1.73 5.70
N GLY A 53 2.88 -2.76 5.76
CA GLY A 53 2.47 -4.14 5.99
C GLY A 53 2.00 -4.45 7.42
N SER A 54 1.59 -5.70 7.65
CA SER A 54 1.19 -6.22 8.97
C SER A 54 2.32 -6.14 10.01
N ASP A 55 3.56 -6.23 9.56
CA ASP A 55 4.76 -6.07 10.41
C ASP A 55 4.78 -4.73 11.14
N TYR A 56 4.06 -3.73 10.64
CA TYR A 56 3.97 -2.39 11.22
C TYR A 56 2.58 -2.05 11.76
N THR A 57 1.53 -2.71 11.24
CA THR A 57 0.12 -2.38 11.53
C THR A 57 -0.59 -3.42 12.39
N GLY A 58 0.03 -4.58 12.67
CA GLY A 58 -0.55 -5.69 13.42
C GLY A 58 -0.73 -5.47 14.93
N GLY A 59 -0.49 -4.26 15.45
CA GLY A 59 -0.61 -3.96 16.88
C GLY A 59 0.31 -4.83 17.72
N LYS A 60 -0.26 -5.67 18.59
CA LYS A 60 0.50 -6.62 19.43
C LYS A 60 1.24 -7.70 18.61
N ASP A 61 0.78 -7.96 17.39
CA ASP A 61 1.35 -8.95 16.48
C ASP A 61 2.27 -8.31 15.42
N SER A 62 2.59 -7.02 15.58
CA SER A 62 3.60 -6.34 14.75
C SER A 62 5.00 -6.90 15.00
N ALA A 63 5.90 -6.74 14.03
CA ALA A 63 7.30 -7.13 14.17
C ALA A 63 8.07 -5.99 14.87
N PRO A 64 8.49 -6.13 16.15
CA PRO A 64 9.00 -5.00 16.92
C PRO A 64 10.25 -4.36 16.31
N LEU A 65 11.15 -5.15 15.73
CA LEU A 65 12.36 -4.65 15.08
C LEU A 65 12.04 -3.85 13.82
N ALA A 66 11.06 -4.28 13.01
CA ALA A 66 10.62 -3.53 11.83
C ALA A 66 10.02 -2.18 12.24
N VAL A 67 9.22 -2.16 13.31
CA VAL A 67 8.66 -0.93 13.86
C VAL A 67 9.77 0.00 14.36
N LEU A 68 10.73 -0.49 15.13
CA LEU A 68 11.86 0.31 15.62
C LEU A 68 12.70 0.89 14.48
N ASP A 69 12.96 0.12 13.44
CA ASP A 69 13.69 0.60 12.26
C ASP A 69 12.92 1.70 11.52
N MET A 70 11.59 1.56 11.40
CA MET A 70 10.74 2.61 10.84
C MET A 70 10.75 3.88 11.69
N LEU A 71 10.65 3.74 13.02
CA LEU A 71 10.71 4.88 13.94
C LEU A 71 12.07 5.60 13.83
N ARG A 72 13.17 4.85 13.73
CA ARG A 72 14.51 5.41 13.52
C ARG A 72 14.60 6.18 12.21
N TYR A 73 14.11 5.60 11.11
CA TYR A 73 14.09 6.24 9.79
C TYR A 73 13.33 7.57 9.82
N TYR A 74 12.10 7.58 10.32
CA TYR A 74 11.29 8.81 10.34
C TYR A 74 11.78 9.83 11.36
N THR A 75 12.47 9.42 12.42
CA THR A 75 13.07 10.37 13.37
C THR A 75 14.22 11.14 12.73
N SER A 76 15.05 10.52 11.87
CA SER A 76 16.17 11.21 11.23
C SER A 76 15.83 11.84 9.88
N GLN A 77 14.92 11.26 9.10
CA GLN A 77 14.73 11.64 7.69
C GLN A 77 13.42 12.38 7.39
N ARG A 78 12.44 12.46 8.32
CA ARG A 78 11.11 13.03 8.00
C ARG A 78 11.11 14.49 7.54
N ALA A 79 12.13 15.26 7.88
CA ALA A 79 12.25 16.66 7.49
C ALA A 79 12.99 16.85 6.15
N LEU A 80 13.66 15.80 5.66
CA LEU A 80 14.41 15.86 4.41
C LEU A 80 13.46 15.91 3.21
N PRO A 81 13.79 16.64 2.14
CA PRO A 81 13.03 16.59 0.90
C PRO A 81 13.10 15.20 0.25
N PHE A 82 12.15 14.88 -0.62
CA PHE A 82 12.29 13.70 -1.48
C PHE A 82 13.42 13.91 -2.49
N CYS A 83 14.12 12.83 -2.84
CA CYS A 83 15.30 12.89 -3.71
C CYS A 83 14.99 13.38 -5.14
N ASP A 84 13.75 13.23 -5.61
CA ASP A 84 13.29 13.74 -6.91
C ASP A 84 12.60 15.11 -6.81
N HIS A 85 12.60 15.72 -5.61
CA HIS A 85 11.93 16.97 -5.27
C HIS A 85 10.42 17.01 -5.56
N ARG A 86 9.76 15.85 -5.70
CA ARG A 86 8.30 15.78 -5.88
C ARG A 86 7.57 15.80 -4.54
N PRO A 87 6.27 16.17 -4.54
CA PRO A 87 5.44 16.06 -3.36
C PRO A 87 5.29 14.62 -2.87
N ALA A 88 4.89 14.47 -1.60
CA ALA A 88 4.59 13.16 -1.03
C ALA A 88 3.48 12.44 -1.80
N THR A 89 3.66 11.14 -2.02
CA THR A 89 2.64 10.24 -2.56
C THR A 89 1.66 9.80 -1.46
N ALA A 90 0.62 9.07 -1.87
CA ALA A 90 -0.31 8.45 -0.92
C ALA A 90 0.39 7.44 0.00
N GLN A 91 1.35 6.68 -0.53
CA GLN A 91 2.15 5.71 0.23
C GLN A 91 3.01 6.43 1.27
N ASP A 92 3.71 7.50 0.87
CA ASP A 92 4.53 8.29 1.79
C ASP A 92 3.69 8.88 2.95
N THR A 93 2.50 9.36 2.61
CA THR A 93 1.55 9.92 3.57
C THR A 93 1.06 8.84 4.54
N ALA A 94 0.78 7.63 4.06
CA ALA A 94 0.35 6.52 4.89
C ALA A 94 1.43 6.11 5.91
N TRP A 95 2.69 6.04 5.48
CA TRP A 95 3.81 5.75 6.38
C TRP A 95 4.07 6.86 7.40
N THR A 96 4.05 8.12 6.96
CA THR A 96 4.20 9.28 7.86
C THR A 96 3.07 9.32 8.89
N GLY A 97 1.83 9.04 8.47
CA GLY A 97 0.68 8.94 9.36
C GLY A 97 0.80 7.80 10.38
N LEU A 98 1.38 6.67 9.98
CA LEU A 98 1.67 5.56 10.92
C LEU A 98 2.71 5.98 11.96
N TYR A 99 3.80 6.62 11.54
CA TYR A 99 4.80 7.17 12.45
C TYR A 99 4.18 8.11 13.49
N HIS A 100 3.32 9.05 13.05
CA HIS A 100 2.64 9.97 13.97
C HIS A 100 1.75 9.23 14.98
N ARG A 101 0.90 8.29 14.54
CA ARG A 101 0.04 7.52 15.46
C ARG A 101 0.82 6.76 16.54
N LEU A 102 2.03 6.30 16.22
CA LEU A 102 2.86 5.54 17.15
C LEU A 102 3.69 6.42 18.09
N THR A 103 3.90 7.69 17.76
CA THR A 103 4.80 8.59 18.50
C THR A 103 4.11 9.75 19.20
N GLN A 104 2.92 10.15 18.72
CA GLN A 104 2.11 11.20 19.31
C GLN A 104 1.02 10.53 20.14
N ARG A 105 1.30 10.34 21.43
CA ARG A 105 0.29 10.03 22.45
C ARG A 105 0.11 11.22 23.35
#